data_AF-A0A179DBS0-F1
#
_entry.id   AF-A0A179DBS0-F1
#
_cell.length_a   1.000
_cell.length_b   1.000
_cell.length_c   1.000
_cell.angle_alpha   90.00
_cell.angle_beta   90.00
_cell.angle_gamma   90.00
#
_symmetry.space_group_name_H-M   'P 1'
#
loop_
_entity.id
_entity.type
_entity.pdbx_description
1 polymer ?
#
loop_
_entity_poly.entity_id
_entity_poly.type
_entity_poly.pdbx_seq_one_letter_code
_entity_poly.pdbx_strand_id
1 'polypeptide(L)'
;MQEISLDLFLNTLQDAGVDVKFSETIEGFLIHILRGPNQVSIELLAHYEDLDPYYAANCLSQLGVLHLLPILIPNHPAAKQASKLIAP
;
A
#
# COMPACT_ATOMS: atom_id res chain seq x y z
N MET A 1 -8.64 14.31 6.26
CA MET A 1 -8.02 13.63 5.12
C MET A 1 -8.53 12.20 5.16
N GLN A 2 -8.84 11.53 4.04
CA GLN A 2 -9.24 10.12 4.12
C GLN A 2 -7.97 9.32 4.40
N GLU A 3 -7.92 8.58 5.50
CA GLU A 3 -6.81 7.69 5.82
C GLU A 3 -7.12 6.26 5.34
N ILE A 4 -6.09 5.44 5.20
CA ILE A 4 -6.21 4.04 4.77
C ILE A 4 -5.94 3.17 5.98
N SER A 5 -6.93 2.38 6.41
CA SER A 5 -6.70 1.36 7.44
C SER A 5 -5.54 0.44 7.02
N LEU A 6 -4.57 0.26 7.91
CA LEU A 6 -3.41 -0.60 7.66
C LEU A 6 -3.85 -2.03 7.33
N ASP A 7 -4.81 -2.58 8.07
CA ASP A 7 -5.34 -3.93 7.82
C ASP A 7 -5.95 -4.05 6.42
N LEU A 8 -6.75 -3.06 6.00
CA LEU A 8 -7.32 -3.04 4.66
C LEU A 8 -6.22 -2.99 3.59
N PHE A 9 -5.17 -2.20 3.82
CA PHE A 9 -4.02 -2.09 2.92
C PHE A 9 -3.30 -3.43 2.77
N LEU A 10 -2.93 -4.07 3.89
CA LEU A 10 -2.19 -5.33 3.89
C LEU A 10 -3.01 -6.49 3.29
N ASN A 11 -4.31 -6.57 3.61
CA ASN A 11 -5.19 -7.58 3.04
C ASN A 11 -5.32 -7.42 1.51
N THR A 12 -5.47 -6.18 1.04
CA THR A 12 -5.54 -5.89 -0.41
C THR A 12 -4.26 -6.30 -1.13
N LEU A 13 -3.10 -6.11 -0.51
CA LEU A 13 -1.82 -6.55 -1.06
C LEU A 13 -1.72 -8.08 -1.15
N GLN A 14 -2.11 -8.78 -0.09
CA GLN A 14 -2.11 -10.25 -0.06
C GLN A 14 -3.06 -10.84 -1.11
N ASP A 15 -4.26 -10.28 -1.27
CA ASP A 15 -5.23 -10.68 -2.31
C ASP A 15 -4.67 -10.46 -3.74
N ALA A 16 -3.82 -9.46 -3.92
CA ALA A 16 -3.12 -9.19 -5.18
C ALA A 16 -1.85 -10.04 -5.39
N GLY A 17 -1.57 -10.98 -4.47
CA GLY A 17 -0.40 -11.87 -4.54
C GLY A 17 0.92 -11.23 -4.12
N VAL A 18 0.88 -10.11 -3.40
CA VAL A 18 2.06 -9.54 -2.72
C VAL A 18 2.32 -10.32 -1.44
N ASP A 19 3.53 -10.85 -1.27
CA ASP A 19 3.93 -11.51 -0.02
C ASP A 19 4.15 -10.44 1.05
N VAL A 20 3.39 -10.53 2.14
CA VAL A 20 3.43 -9.59 3.26
C VAL A 20 3.97 -10.32 4.47
N LYS A 21 5.13 -9.90 4.96
CA LYS A 21 5.75 -10.43 6.17
C LYS A 21 5.88 -9.34 7.23
N PHE A 22 5.36 -9.62 8.42
CA PHE A 22 5.65 -8.79 9.56
C PHE A 22 7.08 -9.05 10.05
N SER A 23 7.86 -8.00 10.24
CA SER A 23 9.24 -8.11 10.72
C SER A 23 9.31 -7.86 12.23
N GLU A 24 8.98 -6.64 12.66
CA GLU A 24 9.11 -6.21 14.06
C GLU A 24 8.37 -4.89 14.33
N THR A 25 8.42 -4.46 15.59
CA THR A 25 7.91 -3.15 16.04
C THR A 25 9.07 -2.31 16.56
N ILE A 26 9.24 -1.09 16.03
CA ILE A 26 10.25 -0.13 16.51
C ILE A 26 9.54 1.17 16.88
N GLU A 27 9.70 1.62 18.13
CA GLU A 27 9.21 2.94 18.61
C GLU A 27 7.74 3.25 18.25
N GLY A 28 6.85 2.25 18.28
CA GLY A 28 5.43 2.41 17.97
C GLY A 28 5.08 2.38 16.47
N PHE A 29 6.05 1.98 15.63
CA PHE A 29 5.87 1.67 14.22
C PHE A 29 5.92 0.16 13.99
N LEU A 30 5.06 -0.33 13.12
CA LEU A 30 5.08 -1.69 12.59
C LEU A 30 5.90 -1.71 11.30
N ILE A 31 6.82 -2.66 11.19
CA ILE A 31 7.63 -2.87 9.99
C ILE A 31 7.09 -4.10 9.26
N HIS A 32 6.58 -3.88 8.05
CA HIS A 32 6.17 -4.95 7.14
C HIS A 32 7.11 -5.01 5.94
N ILE A 33 7.64 -6.20 5.65
CA ILE A 33 8.37 -6.48 4.43
C ILE A 33 7.36 -6.92 3.37
N LEU A 34 7.22 -6.14 2.31
CA LEU A 34 6.30 -6.39 1.21
C LEU A 34 7.11 -6.81 -0.01
N ARG A 35 6.83 -7.99 -0.57
CA ARG A 35 7.49 -8.49 -1.78
C ARG A 35 6.49 -8.62 -2.92
N GLY A 36 6.66 -7.74 -3.91
CA GLY A 36 5.79 -7.67 -5.07
C GLY A 36 6.12 -8.71 -6.15
N PRO A 37 5.27 -8.83 -7.18
CA PRO A 37 5.45 -9.77 -8.30
C PRO A 37 6.76 -9.53 -9.08
N ASN A 38 7.29 -8.30 -9.05
CA ASN A 38 8.57 -7.94 -9.67
C ASN A 38 9.80 -8.35 -8.83
N GLN A 39 9.61 -9.14 -7.77
CA GLN A 39 10.62 -9.49 -6.77
C GLN A 39 11.23 -8.32 -5.98
N VAL A 40 10.72 -7.11 -6.18
CA VAL A 40 11.04 -5.93 -5.38
C VAL A 40 10.53 -6.16 -3.96
N SER A 41 11.41 -5.96 -2.98
CA SER A 41 11.06 -5.98 -1.56
C SER A 41 11.15 -4.57 -1.01
N ILE A 42 10.10 -4.11 -0.34
CA ILE A 42 10.06 -2.80 0.31
C ILE A 42 9.72 -2.97 1.79
N GLU A 43 10.23 -2.07 2.61
CA GLU A 43 9.85 -1.93 4.01
C GLU A 43 8.75 -0.89 4.12
N LEU A 44 7.59 -1.32 4.60
CA LEU A 44 6.48 -0.46 4.97
C LEU A 44 6.59 -0.14 6.46
N LEU A 45 6.73 1.14 6.77
CA LEU A 45 6.69 1.68 8.11
C LEU A 45 5.30 2.28 8.34
N ALA A 46 4.52 1.68 9.22
CA ALA A 46 3.15 2.10 9.47
C ALA A 46 2.90 2.28 10.97
N HIS A 47 2.06 3.26 11.32
CA HIS A 47 1.43 3.29 12.63
C HIS A 47 0.33 2.22 12.69
N TYR A 48 -0.05 1.81 13.90
CA TYR A 48 -0.92 0.65 14.14
C TYR A 48 -2.29 0.67 13.44
N GLU A 49 -2.82 1.84 13.10
CA GLU A 49 -4.21 1.97 12.66
C GLU A 49 -4.32 2.44 11.21
N ASP A 50 -3.61 3.50 10.86
CA ASP A 50 -3.84 4.24 9.61
C ASP A 50 -2.56 4.55 8.82
N LEU A 51 -2.72 4.57 7.51
CA LEU A 51 -1.70 4.85 6.51
C LEU A 51 -2.06 6.10 5.70
N ASP A 52 -1.06 6.96 5.48
CA ASP A 52 -1.23 8.11 4.60
C ASP A 52 -1.45 7.64 3.13
N PRO A 53 -2.47 8.18 2.43
CA PRO A 53 -2.77 7.81 1.05
C PRO A 53 -1.63 8.00 0.05
N TYR A 54 -0.80 9.03 0.23
CA TYR A 54 0.35 9.29 -0.64
C TYR A 54 1.47 8.30 -0.35
N TYR A 55 1.67 7.96 0.92
CA TYR A 55 2.60 6.90 1.31
C TYR A 55 2.18 5.54 0.73
N ALA A 56 0.91 5.17 0.86
CA ALA A 56 0.35 3.96 0.25
C ALA A 56 0.55 3.95 -1.28
N ALA A 57 0.25 5.06 -1.96
CA ALA A 57 0.44 5.19 -3.40
C ALA A 57 1.91 4.98 -3.82
N ASN A 58 2.85 5.54 -3.06
CA ASN A 58 4.28 5.33 -3.31
C ASN A 58 4.68 3.86 -3.13
N CYS A 59 4.24 3.21 -2.04
CA CYS A 59 4.49 1.78 -1.81
C CYS A 59 3.94 0.92 -2.96
N LEU A 60 2.69 1.16 -3.38
CA LEU A 60 2.07 0.43 -4.50
C LEU A 60 2.80 0.67 -5.82
N SER A 61 3.28 1.89 -6.07
CA SER A 61 4.07 2.24 -7.25
C SER A 61 5.38 1.44 -7.31
N GLN A 62 6.13 1.39 -6.19
CA GLN A 62 7.38 0.63 -6.11
C GLN A 62 7.18 -0.88 -6.28
N LEU A 63 6.06 -1.40 -5.79
CA LEU A 63 5.66 -2.80 -5.95
C LEU A 63 5.11 -3.12 -7.36
N GLY A 64 4.85 -2.11 -8.19
CA GLY A 64 4.25 -2.27 -9.52
C GLY A 64 2.75 -2.58 -9.50
N VAL A 65 2.06 -2.31 -8.39
CA VAL A 65 0.64 -2.62 -8.16
C VAL A 65 -0.20 -1.36 -7.90
N LEU A 66 0.19 -0.23 -8.49
CA LEU A 66 -0.52 1.06 -8.34
C LEU A 66 -2.01 0.99 -8.71
N HIS A 67 -2.41 0.00 -9.50
CA HIS A 67 -3.80 -0.29 -9.85
C HIS A 67 -4.71 -0.69 -8.69
N LEU A 68 -4.14 -1.01 -7.52
CA LEU A 68 -4.91 -1.28 -6.30
C LEU A 68 -5.32 0.00 -5.56
N LEU A 69 -4.68 1.14 -5.84
CA LEU A 69 -4.94 2.40 -5.13
C LEU A 69 -6.41 2.85 -5.19
N PRO A 70 -7.13 2.74 -6.33
CA PRO A 70 -8.55 3.08 -6.41
C PRO A 70 -9.46 2.18 -5.56
N ILE A 71 -9.03 0.97 -5.20
CA ILE A 71 -9.78 0.05 -4.32
C ILE A 71 -9.70 0.55 -2.87
N LEU A 72 -8.52 1.04 -2.47
CA LEU A 72 -8.23 1.49 -1.11
C LEU A 72 -8.81 2.88 -0.80
N ILE A 73 -8.78 3.79 -1.79
CA ILE A 73 -9.20 5.19 -1.62
C ILE A 73 -10.03 5.69 -2.81
N PRO A 74 -11.21 5.10 -3.09
CA PRO A 74 -11.96 5.35 -4.33
C PRO A 74 -12.35 6.82 -4.56
N ASN A 75 -12.52 7.59 -3.48
CA ASN A 75 -12.93 8.99 -3.53
C ASN A 75 -11.75 9.99 -3.47
N HIS A 76 -10.52 9.51 -3.30
CA HIS A 76 -9.35 10.38 -3.12
C HIS A 76 -8.78 10.88 -4.45
N PRO A 77 -8.28 12.14 -4.54
CA PRO A 77 -7.64 12.66 -5.74
C PRO A 77 -6.50 11.78 -6.26
N ALA A 78 -5.75 11.13 -5.37
CA ALA A 78 -4.66 10.23 -5.74
C ALA A 78 -5.15 8.99 -6.50
N ALA A 79 -6.29 8.38 -6.10
CA ALA A 79 -6.90 7.28 -6.86
C ALA A 79 -7.32 7.72 -8.26
N LYS A 80 -7.95 8.89 -8.38
CA LYS A 80 -8.37 9.44 -9.68
C LYS A 80 -7.19 9.67 -10.63
N GLN A 81 -6.04 10.06 -10.10
CA GLN A 81 -4.82 10.20 -10.90
C GLN A 81 -4.22 8.83 -11.26
N ALA A 82 -4.12 7.90 -10.31
CA ALA A 82 -3.64 6.55 -10.56
C ALA A 82 -4.46 5.86 -11.67
N SER A 83 -5.80 5.90 -11.60
CA SER A 83 -6.67 5.33 -12.64
C SER A 83 -6.43 5.89 -14.05
N LYS A 84 -5.95 7.15 -14.16
CA LYS A 84 -5.61 7.75 -15.47
C LYS A 84 -4.27 7.28 -16.02
N LEU A 85 -3.35 6.84 -15.16
CA LEU A 85 -2.04 6.31 -15.57
C LEU A 85 -2.10 4.83 -15.99
N ILE A 86 -3.19 4.14 -15.63
CA ILE A 86 -3.39 2.70 -15.88
C ILE A 86 -4.36 2.45 -17.05
N ALA A 87 -5.11 3.47 -17.48
CA ALA A 87 -5.95 3.38 -18.67
C ALA A 87 -5.07 3.44 -19.94
N PRO A 88 -5.23 2.48 -20.89
CA PRO A 88 -4.46 2.44 -22.13
C PRO A 88 -4.75 3.61 -23.09
#